data_AF-A0A963ILZ1-F1
#
_entry.id   AF-A0A963ILZ1-F1
#
_cell.length_a   1.000
_cell.length_b   1.000
_cell.length_c   1.000
_cell.angle_alpha   90.00
_cell.angle_beta   90.00
_cell.angle_gamma   90.00
#
_symmetry.space_group_name_H-M   'P 1'
#
loop_
_entity.id
_entity.type
_entity.pdbx_description
1 polymer ?
#
loop_
_entity_poly.entity_id
_entity_poly.type
_entity_poly.pdbx_seq_one_letter_code
_entity_poly.pdbx_strand_id
1 'polypeptide(L)'
;VQVVIIASLVIVVDQVLRAVAFELAKQLSVFVGLIIINCIVMGRAEAFAMQNPPWQSFLDGIGNGLGYSALLVALGITRELFGSGTLIGFRVLPTVADGGWYLPNGLLLLPPSAFFLIGLFIWALRSWKPEQVESPAFRMAPQVREQEP
;
A
#
# COMPACT_ATOMS: atom_id res chain seq x y z
N VAL A 1 -19.68 14.11 1.64
CA VAL A 1 -20.24 13.82 0.30
C VAL A 1 -19.33 12.91 -0.52
N GLN A 2 -18.00 13.09 -0.53
CA GLN A 2 -17.12 12.24 -1.35
C GLN A 2 -17.23 10.75 -1.00
N VAL A 3 -17.31 10.39 0.28
CA VAL A 3 -17.45 8.99 0.73
C VAL A 3 -18.69 8.31 0.13
N VAL A 4 -19.80 9.03 -0.05
CA VAL A 4 -21.02 8.48 -0.67
C VAL A 4 -20.81 8.17 -2.15
N ILE A 5 -20.09 9.05 -2.87
CA ILE A 5 -19.76 8.87 -4.29
C ILE A 5 -18.79 7.69 -4.46
N ILE A 6 -17.79 7.58 -3.60
CA ILE A 6 -16.82 6.48 -3.60
C ILE A 6 -17.55 5.17 -3.27
N ALA A 7 -18.34 5.14 -2.21
CA ALA A 7 -19.07 3.96 -1.78
C ALA A 7 -20.03 3.45 -2.85
N SER A 8 -20.82 4.34 -3.47
CA SER A 8 -21.76 3.94 -4.52
C SER A 8 -21.04 3.33 -5.73
N LEU A 9 -19.91 3.91 -6.17
CA LEU A 9 -19.13 3.37 -7.28
C LEU A 9 -18.52 2.01 -6.94
N VAL A 10 -17.92 1.85 -5.75
CA VAL A 10 -17.32 0.58 -5.33
C VAL A 10 -18.39 -0.52 -5.20
N ILE A 11 -19.59 -0.19 -4.69
CA ILE A 11 -20.70 -1.14 -4.59
C ILE A 11 -21.15 -1.60 -5.99
N VAL A 12 -21.25 -0.70 -6.96
CA VAL A 12 -21.60 -1.08 -8.35
C VAL A 12 -20.57 -2.07 -8.91
N VAL A 13 -19.28 -1.82 -8.68
CA VAL A 13 -18.21 -2.75 -9.10
C VAL A 13 -18.32 -4.10 -8.39
N ASP A 14 -18.64 -4.14 -7.09
CA ASP A 14 -18.89 -5.39 -6.36
C ASP A 14 -20.05 -6.19 -6.98
N GLN A 15 -21.15 -5.52 -7.36
CA GLN A 15 -22.27 -6.19 -8.02
C GLN A 15 -21.89 -6.73 -9.40
N VAL A 16 -21.12 -5.99 -10.18
CA VAL A 16 -20.62 -6.46 -11.49
C VAL A 16 -19.73 -7.69 -11.31
N LEU A 17 -18.84 -7.70 -10.32
CA LEU A 17 -17.99 -8.85 -10.01
C LEU A 17 -18.78 -10.09 -9.61
N ARG A 18 -19.83 -9.93 -8.79
CA ARG A 18 -20.74 -11.04 -8.43
C ARG A 18 -21.44 -11.64 -9.65
N ALA A 19 -21.73 -10.83 -10.66
CA ALA A 19 -22.39 -11.27 -11.88
C ALA A 19 -21.45 -12.03 -12.83
N VAL A 20 -20.17 -11.64 -12.93
CA VAL A 20 -19.22 -12.23 -13.90
C VAL A 20 -18.33 -13.32 -13.31
N ALA A 21 -17.98 -13.24 -12.01
CA ALA A 21 -17.03 -14.13 -11.35
C ALA A 21 -17.35 -14.29 -9.87
N PHE A 22 -18.35 -15.11 -9.55
CA PHE A 22 -18.88 -15.28 -8.19
C PHE A 22 -17.83 -15.72 -7.16
N GLU A 23 -16.95 -16.66 -7.51
CA GLU A 23 -15.90 -17.13 -6.58
C GLU A 23 -14.87 -16.04 -6.24
N LEU A 24 -14.48 -15.22 -7.23
CA LEU A 24 -13.58 -14.08 -7.01
C LEU A 24 -14.28 -13.00 -6.18
N ALA A 25 -15.56 -12.72 -6.47
CA ALA A 25 -16.35 -11.74 -5.73
C ALA A 25 -16.46 -12.09 -4.23
N LYS A 26 -16.57 -13.37 -3.88
CA LYS A 26 -16.62 -13.82 -2.48
C LYS A 26 -15.36 -13.46 -1.70
N GLN A 27 -14.18 -13.63 -2.30
CA GLN A 27 -12.91 -13.24 -1.68
C GLN A 27 -12.74 -11.71 -1.63
N LEU A 28 -13.15 -11.02 -2.69
CA LEU A 28 -13.04 -9.57 -2.83
C LEU A 28 -14.03 -8.78 -1.95
N SER A 29 -15.16 -9.40 -1.54
CA SER A 29 -16.21 -8.72 -0.79
C SER A 29 -15.75 -8.13 0.55
N VAL A 30 -14.71 -8.68 1.20
CA VAL A 30 -14.14 -8.09 2.41
C VAL A 30 -13.31 -6.86 2.08
N PHE A 31 -12.61 -6.87 0.95
CA PHE A 31 -11.80 -5.75 0.49
C PHE A 31 -12.65 -4.57 0.03
N VAL A 32 -13.89 -4.80 -0.42
CA VAL A 32 -14.84 -3.73 -0.76
C VAL A 32 -15.00 -2.73 0.39
N GLY A 33 -15.21 -3.22 1.62
CA GLY A 33 -15.29 -2.36 2.80
C GLY A 33 -13.99 -1.57 3.05
N LEU A 34 -12.85 -2.24 2.96
CA LEU A 34 -11.52 -1.64 3.15
C LEU A 34 -11.16 -0.60 2.09
N ILE A 35 -11.67 -0.75 0.86
CA ILE A 35 -11.47 0.20 -0.24
C ILE A 35 -12.28 1.48 0.01
N ILE A 36 -13.53 1.35 0.48
CA ILE A 36 -14.42 2.50 0.72
C ILE A 36 -13.84 3.44 1.78
N ILE A 37 -13.28 2.89 2.86
CA ILE A 37 -12.68 3.66 3.96
C ILE A 37 -11.18 3.90 3.77
N ASN A 38 -10.63 3.60 2.60
CA ASN A 38 -9.20 3.75 2.39
C ASN A 38 -8.79 5.23 2.38
N CYS A 39 -7.81 5.58 3.21
CA CYS A 39 -7.33 6.94 3.37
C CYS A 39 -6.74 7.54 2.08
N ILE A 40 -6.22 6.74 1.14
CA ILE A 40 -5.66 7.25 -0.12
C ILE A 40 -6.76 7.82 -1.02
N VAL A 41 -7.91 7.16 -1.08
CA VAL A 41 -9.01 7.55 -1.98
C VAL A 41 -9.64 8.83 -1.46
N MET A 42 -9.94 8.89 -0.16
CA MET A 42 -10.46 10.10 0.47
C MET A 42 -9.44 11.26 0.41
N GLY A 43 -8.18 10.99 0.74
CA GLY A 43 -7.13 12.01 0.77
C GLY A 43 -6.85 12.64 -0.60
N ARG A 44 -6.79 11.85 -1.68
CA ARG A 44 -6.61 12.41 -3.05
C ARG A 44 -7.86 13.10 -3.56
N ALA A 45 -9.04 12.59 -3.22
CA ALA A 45 -10.31 13.24 -3.58
C ALA A 45 -10.38 14.65 -2.99
N GLU A 46 -10.05 14.81 -1.71
CA GLU A 46 -10.08 16.09 -1.00
C GLU A 46 -8.94 17.04 -1.43
N ALA A 47 -7.71 16.53 -1.55
CA ALA A 47 -6.54 17.35 -1.82
C ALA A 47 -6.41 17.78 -3.28
N PHE A 48 -6.86 16.96 -4.24
CA PHE A 48 -6.64 17.21 -5.67
C PHE A 48 -7.93 17.24 -6.48
N ALA A 49 -8.80 16.24 -6.34
CA ALA A 49 -9.94 16.09 -7.25
C ALA A 49 -10.97 17.23 -7.16
N MET A 50 -11.16 17.82 -5.97
CA MET A 50 -12.10 18.92 -5.74
C MET A 50 -11.66 20.26 -6.36
N GLN A 51 -10.38 20.43 -6.65
CA GLN A 51 -9.80 21.72 -7.07
C GLN A 51 -9.39 21.73 -8.54
N ASN A 52 -9.43 20.57 -9.22
CA ASN A 52 -8.91 20.38 -10.55
C ASN A 52 -9.96 19.84 -11.54
N PRO A 53 -9.80 20.08 -12.85
CA PRO A 53 -10.74 19.58 -13.85
C PRO A 53 -10.76 18.04 -13.90
N PRO A 54 -11.89 17.42 -14.31
CA PRO A 54 -12.09 15.96 -14.23
C PRO A 54 -11.00 15.11 -14.90
N TRP A 55 -10.48 15.56 -16.04
CA TRP A 55 -9.44 14.84 -16.78
C TRP A 55 -8.11 14.76 -16.01
N GLN A 56 -7.69 15.88 -15.39
CA GLN A 56 -6.46 15.91 -14.60
C GLN A 56 -6.61 15.09 -13.32
N SER A 57 -7.78 15.17 -12.67
CA SER A 57 -8.12 14.39 -11.48
C SER A 57 -8.16 12.87 -11.76
N PHE A 58 -8.59 12.47 -12.96
CA PHE A 58 -8.56 11.06 -13.38
C PHE A 58 -7.13 10.53 -13.53
N LEU A 59 -6.25 11.29 -14.17
CA LEU A 59 -4.83 10.94 -14.30
C LEU A 59 -4.13 10.88 -12.94
N ASP A 60 -4.47 11.78 -12.01
CA ASP A 60 -3.99 11.73 -10.63
C ASP A 60 -4.41 10.43 -9.92
N GLY A 61 -5.68 10.05 -10.04
CA GLY A 61 -6.20 8.81 -9.46
C GLY A 61 -5.46 7.57 -9.97
N ILE A 62 -5.23 7.48 -11.29
CA ILE A 62 -4.46 6.38 -11.89
C ILE A 62 -3.01 6.39 -11.39
N GLY A 63 -2.34 7.54 -11.39
CA GLY A 63 -0.94 7.65 -10.95
C GLY A 63 -0.75 7.23 -9.51
N ASN A 64 -1.59 7.70 -8.59
CA ASN A 64 -1.53 7.35 -7.17
C ASN A 64 -1.90 5.87 -6.94
N GLY A 65 -2.90 5.36 -7.67
CA GLY A 65 -3.29 3.94 -7.62
C GLY A 65 -2.15 3.01 -8.06
N LEU A 66 -1.52 3.29 -9.20
CA LEU A 66 -0.39 2.52 -9.71
C LEU A 66 0.83 2.61 -8.79
N GLY A 67 1.13 3.80 -8.25
CA GLY A 67 2.20 3.98 -7.28
C GLY A 67 1.99 3.15 -6.01
N TYR A 68 0.77 3.16 -5.47
CA TYR A 68 0.40 2.34 -4.32
C TYR A 68 0.50 0.84 -4.62
N SER A 69 -0.02 0.40 -5.77
CA SER A 69 0.08 -1.00 -6.20
C SER A 69 1.53 -1.45 -6.39
N ALA A 70 2.39 -0.63 -6.99
CA ALA A 70 3.80 -0.95 -7.18
C ALA A 70 4.53 -1.18 -5.85
N LEU A 71 4.26 -0.31 -4.86
CA LEU A 71 4.82 -0.47 -3.51
C LEU A 71 4.34 -1.77 -2.86
N LEU A 72 3.04 -2.07 -2.94
CA LEU A 72 2.47 -3.30 -2.38
C LEU A 72 3.01 -4.56 -3.05
N VAL A 73 3.22 -4.55 -4.37
CA VAL A 73 3.83 -5.67 -5.09
C VAL A 73 5.27 -5.87 -4.65
N ALA A 74 6.07 -4.81 -4.53
CA ALA A 74 7.45 -4.91 -4.03
C ALA A 74 7.51 -5.46 -2.59
N LEU A 75 6.60 -5.00 -1.72
CA LEU A 75 6.44 -5.53 -0.37
C LEU A 75 6.04 -7.00 -0.37
N GLY A 76 5.08 -7.39 -1.22
CA GLY A 76 4.62 -8.77 -1.37
C GLY A 76 5.74 -9.69 -1.80
N ILE A 77 6.50 -9.31 -2.83
CA ILE A 77 7.67 -10.07 -3.31
C ILE A 77 8.69 -10.29 -2.20
N THR A 78 9.03 -9.22 -1.47
CA THR A 78 10.02 -9.29 -0.39
C THR A 78 9.52 -10.18 0.75
N ARG A 79 8.25 -10.06 1.12
CA ARG A 79 7.63 -10.87 2.19
C ARG A 79 7.43 -12.32 1.81
N GLU A 80 7.08 -12.64 0.56
CA GLU A 80 6.91 -14.01 0.10
C GLU A 80 8.27 -14.71 0.00
N LEU A 81 9.25 -14.04 -0.62
CA LEU A 81 10.59 -14.60 -0.82
C LEU A 81 11.28 -14.91 0.51
N PHE A 82 11.27 -13.99 1.46
CA PHE A 82 11.94 -14.18 2.75
C PHE A 82 11.04 -14.76 3.86
N GLY A 83 9.72 -14.74 3.68
CA GLY A 83 8.77 -15.29 4.65
C GLY A 83 8.54 -16.78 4.45
N SER A 84 8.32 -17.23 3.20
CA SER A 84 8.03 -18.63 2.86
C SER A 84 9.03 -19.27 1.90
N GLY A 85 10.00 -18.52 1.36
CA GLY A 85 10.95 -19.05 0.37
C GLY A 85 10.36 -19.23 -1.03
N THR A 86 9.14 -18.73 -1.25
CA THR A 86 8.40 -18.88 -2.51
C THR A 86 8.21 -17.53 -3.18
N LEU A 87 7.97 -17.55 -4.48
CA LEU A 87 7.62 -16.36 -5.24
C LEU A 87 6.55 -16.74 -6.27
N ILE A 88 5.34 -16.20 -6.13
CA ILE A 88 4.21 -16.47 -7.01
C ILE A 88 3.98 -17.99 -7.12
N GLY A 89 4.11 -18.71 -6.00
CA GLY A 89 3.94 -20.17 -5.92
C GLY A 89 5.12 -21.01 -6.44
N PHE A 90 6.17 -20.40 -7.00
CA PHE A 90 7.41 -21.11 -7.35
C PHE A 90 8.37 -21.14 -6.15
N ARG A 91 8.95 -22.30 -5.84
CA ARG A 91 9.95 -22.45 -4.77
C ARG A 91 11.30 -21.93 -5.27
N VAL A 92 11.70 -20.76 -4.78
CA VAL A 92 12.98 -20.11 -5.16
C VAL A 92 14.07 -20.49 -4.15
N LEU A 93 13.72 -20.50 -2.86
CA LEU A 93 14.63 -20.89 -1.78
C LEU A 93 14.17 -22.23 -1.21
N PRO A 94 14.98 -23.31 -1.34
CA PRO A 94 14.63 -24.61 -0.79
C PRO A 94 14.63 -24.51 0.73
N THR A 95 13.47 -24.74 1.35
CA THR A 95 13.29 -24.58 2.80
C THR A 95 13.83 -25.78 3.57
N VAL A 96 14.22 -25.60 4.84
CA VAL A 96 14.68 -26.71 5.70
C VAL A 96 13.64 -27.82 5.85
N ALA A 97 12.35 -27.49 5.80
CA ALA A 97 11.25 -28.47 5.83
C ALA A 97 11.21 -29.37 4.59
N ASP A 98 11.70 -28.89 3.45
CA ASP A 98 11.82 -29.63 2.19
C ASP A 98 13.25 -30.18 1.97
N GLY A 99 14.11 -30.19 2.99
CA GLY A 99 15.50 -30.66 2.89
C GLY A 99 16.50 -29.63 2.33
N GLY A 100 16.11 -28.36 2.25
CA GLY A 100 16.98 -27.26 1.86
C GLY A 100 17.72 -26.58 3.01
N TRP A 101 18.35 -25.44 2.72
CA TRP A 101 19.18 -24.69 3.67
C TRP A 101 18.49 -23.46 4.27
N TYR A 102 17.36 -23.04 3.70
CA TYR A 102 16.70 -21.78 4.06
C TYR A 102 15.67 -21.98 5.17
N LEU A 103 15.85 -21.32 6.31
CA LEU A 103 14.86 -21.30 7.38
C LEU A 103 13.90 -20.11 7.16
N PRO A 104 12.60 -20.34 6.90
CA PRO A 104 11.67 -19.26 6.61
C PRO A 104 11.52 -18.29 7.77
N ASN A 105 11.53 -16.97 7.49
CA ASN A 105 11.42 -15.97 8.53
C ASN A 105 9.94 -15.71 8.88
N GLY A 106 9.48 -16.34 9.97
CA GLY A 106 8.12 -16.17 10.48
C GLY A 106 7.75 -14.71 10.75
N LEU A 107 8.69 -13.86 11.17
CA LEU A 107 8.44 -12.44 11.44
C LEU A 107 7.93 -11.69 10.19
N LEU A 108 8.44 -12.02 9.00
CA LEU A 108 8.08 -11.34 7.75
C LEU A 108 6.66 -11.63 7.26
N LEU A 109 6.01 -12.65 7.85
CA LEU A 109 4.61 -12.97 7.57
C LEU A 109 3.67 -12.08 8.38
N LEU A 110 4.07 -11.63 9.57
CA LEU A 110 3.22 -10.84 10.47
C LEU A 110 3.11 -9.36 10.05
N PRO A 111 2.02 -8.66 10.42
CA PRO A 111 1.84 -7.23 10.12
C PRO A 111 2.98 -6.29 10.53
N PRO A 112 3.67 -6.47 11.69
CA PRO A 112 4.78 -5.60 12.10
C PRO A 112 5.91 -5.50 11.06
N SER A 113 6.15 -6.57 10.29
CA SER A 113 7.19 -6.57 9.25
C SER A 113 6.93 -5.56 8.14
N ALA A 114 5.66 -5.29 7.82
CA ALA A 114 5.30 -4.34 6.76
C ALA A 114 5.77 -2.93 7.12
N PHE A 115 5.71 -2.52 8.39
CA PHE A 115 6.17 -1.19 8.82
C PHE A 115 7.69 -1.04 8.64
N PHE A 116 8.46 -2.05 9.04
CA PHE A 116 9.92 -2.03 8.85
C PHE A 116 10.30 -2.00 7.37
N LEU A 117 9.66 -2.83 6.54
CA LEU A 117 9.94 -2.89 5.11
C LEU A 117 9.54 -1.60 4.40
N ILE A 118 8.38 -1.01 4.70
CA ILE A 118 7.99 0.29 4.17
C ILE A 118 9.00 1.36 4.56
N GLY A 119 9.44 1.39 5.83
CA GLY A 119 10.48 2.31 6.30
C GLY A 119 11.78 2.17 5.53
N LEU A 120 12.23 0.94 5.29
CA LEU A 120 13.43 0.66 4.48
C LEU A 120 13.25 1.05 3.01
N PHE A 121 12.08 0.81 2.41
CA PHE A 121 11.81 1.25 1.04
C PHE A 121 11.83 2.77 0.92
N ILE A 122 11.19 3.48 1.85
CA ILE A 122 11.21 4.95 1.88
C ILE A 122 12.63 5.47 2.07
N TRP A 123 13.40 4.87 2.99
CA TRP A 123 14.79 5.23 3.21
C TRP A 123 15.65 5.01 1.95
N ALA A 124 15.51 3.88 1.28
CA ALA A 124 16.24 3.58 0.05
C ALA A 124 15.88 4.56 -1.08
N LEU A 125 14.59 4.87 -1.26
CA LEU A 125 14.12 5.83 -2.24
C LEU A 125 14.65 7.24 -1.94
N ARG A 126 14.54 7.71 -0.70
CA ARG A 126 15.03 9.04 -0.29
C ARG A 126 16.55 9.15 -0.33
N SER A 127 17.28 8.06 -0.10
CA SER A 127 18.74 8.02 -0.22
C SER A 127 19.20 8.08 -1.68
N TRP A 128 18.44 7.48 -2.59
CA TRP A 128 18.72 7.56 -4.04
C TRP A 128 18.27 8.89 -4.65
N LYS A 129 17.11 9.41 -4.21
CA LYS A 129 16.52 10.66 -4.66
C LYS A 129 16.42 11.66 -3.50
N PRO A 130 17.53 12.32 -3.14
CA PRO A 130 17.56 13.27 -2.03
C PRO A 130 16.69 14.50 -2.28
N GLU A 131 16.27 14.76 -3.53
CA GLU A 131 15.29 15.80 -3.90
C GLU A 131 13.94 15.65 -3.18
N GLN A 132 13.59 14.46 -2.71
CA GLN A 132 12.35 14.18 -1.98
C GLN A 132 12.47 14.41 -0.47
N VAL A 133 13.66 14.74 0.03
CA VAL A 133 13.86 15.04 1.46
C VAL A 133 13.32 16.43 1.73
N GLU A 134 12.16 16.51 2.37
CA GLU A 134 11.55 17.79 2.72
C GLU A 134 12.47 18.59 3.67
N SER A 135 12.73 19.85 3.33
CA SER A 135 13.43 20.76 4.25
C SER A 135 12.58 20.97 5.51
N PRO A 136 13.17 21.04 6.71
CA PRO A 136 12.44 21.31 7.93
C PRO A 136 11.60 22.58 7.78
N ALA A 137 10.27 22.46 7.93
CA ALA A 137 9.35 23.58 7.78
C ALA A 137 9.57 24.66 8.85
N PHE A 138 10.19 24.30 9.98
CA PHE A 138 10.51 25.20 11.06
C PHE A 138 11.90 24.90 11.64
N ARG A 139 12.73 25.94 11.82
CA ARG A 139 13.93 25.84 12.65
C ARG A 139 13.50 25.96 14.10
N MET A 140 13.63 24.88 14.87
CA MET A 140 13.33 24.90 16.29
C MET A 140 14.17 25.96 17.01
N ALA A 141 13.53 26.77 17.85
CA ALA A 141 14.24 27.75 18.67
C ALA A 141 15.13 27.00 19.68
N PRO A 142 16.34 27.49 19.99
CA PRO A 142 17.32 26.78 20.83
C PRO A 142 16.86 26.44 22.26
N GLN A 143 15.70 26.95 22.70
CA GLN A 143 15.14 26.77 24.04
C GLN A 143 13.98 25.76 24.12
N VAL A 144 13.55 25.16 23.01
CA VAL A 144 12.46 24.18 23.02
C VAL A 144 13.03 22.83 23.50
N ARG A 145 12.84 22.52 24.79
CA ARG A 145 12.97 21.15 25.29
C ARG A 145 11.85 20.33 24.66
N GLU A 146 12.19 19.18 24.08
CA GLU A 146 11.25 18.17 23.59
C GLU A 146 10.36 17.71 24.76
N GLN A 147 9.27 18.42 25.00
CA GLN A 147 8.14 17.90 25.74
C GLN A 147 7.07 17.66 24.70
N GLU A 148 7.08 16.44 24.17
CA GLU A 148 6.01 15.91 23.33
C GLU A 148 4.69 15.88 24.13
N PRO A 149 3.55 16.22 23.51
CA PRO A 149 2.22 16.13 24.12
C PRO A 149 1.73 14.68 24.33
#